data_AF-A0A661M0T3-F1
#
_entry.id   AF-A0A661M0T3-F1
#
_cell.length_a   1.000
_cell.length_b   1.000
_cell.length_c   1.000
_cell.angle_alpha   90.00
_cell.angle_beta   90.00
_cell.angle_gamma   90.00
#
_symmetry.space_group_name_H-M   'P 1'
#
loop_
_entity.id
_entity.type
_entity.pdbx_description
1 polymer ?
#
loop_
_entity_poly.entity_id
_entity_poly.type
_entity_poly.pdbx_seq_one_letter_code
_entity_poly.pdbx_strand_id
1 'polypeptide(L)' 'MEEEAARMGIQVHYEVLEAAGLKLKGGVCRVKGAYHLYIDRRRSPEEKIEEIQACLAQPLPKDPPENRE' A
#
# COMPACT_ATOMS: atom_id res chain seq x y z
N MET A 1 -4.84 13.02 -1.92
CA MET A 1 -3.93 11.86 -2.08
C MET A 1 -4.70 10.56 -1.94
N GLU A 2 -5.27 10.27 -0.78
CA GLU A 2 -6.03 9.02 -0.58
C GLU A 2 -7.29 8.94 -1.43
N GLU A 3 -7.96 10.07 -1.64
CA GLU A 3 -9.09 10.16 -2.58
C GLU A 3 -8.69 9.84 -4.03
N GLU A 4 -7.47 10.18 -4.43
CA GLU A 4 -6.96 9.88 -5.78
C GLU A 4 -6.64 8.38 -5.92
N ALA A 5 -6.01 7.80 -4.90
CA ALA A 5 -5.82 6.36 -4.79
C ALA A 5 -7.16 5.61 -4.84
N ALA A 6 -8.17 6.08 -4.11
CA ALA A 6 -9.51 5.50 -4.12
C ALA A 6 -10.18 5.61 -5.50
N ARG A 7 -10.01 6.73 -6.21
CA ARG A 7 -10.48 6.91 -7.61
C ARG A 7 -9.79 5.97 -8.60
N MET A 8 -8.56 5.55 -8.30
CA MET A 8 -7.83 4.53 -9.05
C MET A 8 -8.16 3.09 -8.61
N GLY A 9 -9.05 2.89 -7.64
CA GLY A 9 -9.40 1.57 -7.11
C GLY A 9 -8.35 0.98 -6.16
N ILE A 10 -7.48 1.82 -5.59
CA ILE A 10 -6.48 1.44 -4.59
C ILE A 10 -7.01 1.80 -3.20
N GLN A 11 -7.06 0.82 -2.31
CA GLN A 11 -7.38 1.04 -0.90
C GLN A 11 -6.10 1.25 -0.11
N VAL A 12 -5.97 2.40 0.55
CA VAL A 12 -4.81 2.71 1.40
C VAL A 12 -5.10 2.27 2.83
N HIS A 13 -4.20 1.46 3.39
CA HIS A 13 -4.30 0.89 4.73
C HIS A 13 -3.10 1.34 5.56
N TYR A 14 -3.34 2.05 6.66
CA TYR A 14 -2.30 2.41 7.62
C TYR A 14 -2.29 1.42 8.77
N GLU A 15 -1.41 0.44 8.68
CA GLU A 15 -1.34 -0.63 9.66
C GLU A 15 0.02 -0.69 10.33
N VAL A 16 0.09 -1.49 11.38
CA VAL A 16 1.35 -1.85 11.98
C VAL A 16 1.89 -3.03 11.20
N LEU A 17 2.89 -2.79 10.36
CA LEU A 17 3.45 -3.81 9.48
C LEU A 17 4.50 -4.60 10.25
N GLU A 18 4.03 -5.54 11.06
CA GLU A 18 4.86 -6.41 11.88
C GLU A 18 4.32 -7.84 11.84
N ALA A 19 5.18 -8.81 11.54
CA ALA A 19 4.85 -10.23 11.59
C ALA A 19 5.98 -10.99 12.27
N ALA A 20 5.65 -11.85 13.25
CA ALA A 20 6.63 -12.60 14.04
C ALA A 20 7.77 -11.74 14.63
N GLY A 21 7.47 -10.50 15.03
CA GLY A 21 8.45 -9.54 15.56
C GLY A 21 9.36 -8.89 14.51
N LEU A 22 9.16 -9.16 13.23
CA LEU A 22 9.87 -8.54 12.12
C LEU A 22 9.06 -7.39 11.54
N LYS A 23 9.71 -6.24 11.34
CA LYS A 23 9.13 -5.11 10.61
C LYS A 23 9.02 -5.47 9.13
N LEU A 24 7.81 -5.45 8.60
CA LEU A 24 7.54 -5.62 7.19
C LEU A 24 7.68 -4.28 6.46
N LYS A 25 8.07 -4.34 5.19
CA LYS A 25 8.03 -3.16 4.32
C LYS A 25 6.60 -2.94 3.85
N GLY A 26 6.19 -1.68 3.82
CA GLY A 26 4.98 -1.26 3.11
C GLY A 26 5.08 -1.54 1.63
N GLY A 27 3.93 -1.61 0.96
CA GLY A 27 3.86 -1.91 -0.45
C GLY A 27 2.45 -2.14 -0.97
N VAL A 28 2.36 -2.24 -2.29
CA VAL A 28 1.11 -2.52 -2.99
C VAL A 28 0.96 -4.03 -3.19
N CYS A 29 -0.22 -4.56 -2.87
CA CYS A 29 -0.61 -5.93 -3.15
C CYS A 29 -2.01 -5.95 -3.76
N ARG A 30 -2.42 -7.11 -4.28
CA ARG A 30 -3.80 -7.33 -4.73
C ARG A 30 -4.49 -8.29 -3.79
N VAL A 31 -5.65 -7.87 -3.28
CA VAL A 31 -6.51 -8.68 -2.42
C VAL A 31 -7.85 -8.82 -3.14
N LYS A 32 -8.23 -10.05 -3.48
CA LYS A 32 -9.50 -10.34 -4.18
C LYS A 32 -9.75 -9.49 -5.45
N GLY A 33 -8.68 -9.18 -6.19
CA GLY A 33 -8.76 -8.36 -7.41
C GLY A 33 -8.72 -6.84 -7.20
N ALA A 34 -8.81 -6.35 -5.96
CA ALA A 34 -8.64 -4.94 -5.62
C ALA A 34 -7.17 -4.65 -5.27
N TYR A 35 -6.69 -3.44 -5.57
CA TYR A 35 -5.36 -3.00 -5.16
C TYR A 35 -5.40 -2.47 -3.74
N HIS A 36 -4.46 -2.90 -2.92
CA HIS A 36 -4.32 -2.46 -1.53
C HIS A 36 -2.90 -1.95 -1.32
N LEU A 37 -2.77 -0.73 -0.82
CA LEU A 37 -1.50 -0.14 -0.43
C LEU A 37 -1.39 -0.16 1.09
N TYR A 38 -0.45 -0.93 1.61
CA TYR A 38 -0.19 -1.02 3.04
C TYR A 38 0.99 -0.14 3.42
N ILE A 39 0.76 0.77 4.36
CA ILE A 39 1.75 1.73 4.83
C ILE A 39 1.92 1.56 6.34
N ASP A 40 3.17 1.49 6.79
CA ASP A 40 3.43 1.39 8.22
C ASP A 40 3.07 2.71 8.93
N ARG A 41 2.12 2.65 9.86
CA ARG A 41 1.63 3.84 10.55
C ARG A 41 2.66 4.50 11.47
N ARG A 42 3.73 3.80 11.87
CA ARG A 42 4.84 4.30 12.70
C ARG A 42 5.82 5.15 11.90
N ARG A 43 5.73 5.15 10.56
CA ARG A 43 6.50 6.04 9.67
C ARG A 43 6.11 7.50 9.87
N SER A 44 7.03 8.40 9.57
CA SER A 44 6.76 9.83 9.51
C SER A 44 5.74 10.15 8.42
N PRO A 45 4.92 11.21 8.58
CA PRO A 45 3.94 11.60 7.57
C PRO A 45 4.56 11.88 6.20
N GLU A 46 5.77 12.43 6.15
CA GLU A 46 6.52 12.67 4.90
C GLU A 46 6.81 11.37 4.13
N GLU A 47 7.26 10.32 4.83
CA GLU A 47 7.51 9.02 4.20
C GLU A 47 6.22 8.36 3.71
N LYS A 48 5.11 8.52 4.44
CA LYS A 48 3.81 7.99 4.00
C LYS A 48 3.36 8.67 2.70
N ILE A 49 3.52 9.98 2.62
CA ILE A 49 3.20 10.78 1.43
C ILE A 49 4.06 10.33 0.25
N GLU A 50 5.37 10.18 0.46
CA GLU A 50 6.30 9.72 -0.58
C GLU A 50 5.91 8.33 -1.09
N GLU A 51 5.54 7.41 -0.20
CA GLU A 51 5.16 6.03 -0.56
C GLU A 51 3.84 6.00 -1.37
N ILE A 52 2.86 6.82 -1.01
CA ILE A 52 1.62 7.00 -1.77
C ILE A 52 1.90 7.61 -3.13
N GLN A 53 2.70 8.68 -3.20
CA GLN A 53 3.04 9.34 -4.46
C GLN A 53 3.84 8.43 -5.37
N ALA A 54 4.83 7.71 -4.83
CA ALA A 54 5.57 6.70 -5.56
C ALA A 54 4.59 5.68 -6.13
N CYS A 55 3.64 5.17 -5.34
CA CYS A 55 2.66 4.20 -5.82
C CYS A 55 1.71 4.75 -6.91
N LEU A 56 1.33 6.03 -6.85
CA LEU A 56 0.48 6.69 -7.84
C LEU A 56 1.24 7.09 -9.12
N ALA A 57 2.54 7.38 -9.02
CA ALA A 57 3.37 7.84 -10.13
C ALA A 57 3.77 6.73 -11.11
N GLN A 58 3.73 5.47 -10.67
CA GLN A 58 3.99 4.29 -11.50
C GLN A 58 2.65 3.64 -11.91
N PRO A 59 2.55 3.11 -13.14
CA PRO A 59 1.41 2.29 -13.50
C PRO A 59 1.30 1.12 -12.52
N LEU A 60 0.10 0.89 -12.00
CA LEU A 60 -0.16 -0.23 -11.10
C LEU A 60 0.40 -1.52 -11.72
N PRO A 61 1.22 -2.30 -10.99
CA PRO A 61 1.77 -3.53 -11.51
C PRO A 61 0.63 -4.42 -12.00
N LYS A 62 0.77 -5.02 -13.19
CA LYS A 62 -0.28 -5.87 -13.79
C LYS A 62 -0.49 -7.19 -13.02
N ASP A 63 0.58 -7.66 -12.36
CA ASP A 63 0.60 -8.85 -11.50
C ASP A 63 1.36 -8.54 -10.18
N PRO A 64 0.76 -7.82 -9.24
CA PRO A 64 1.28 -7.73 -7.87
C PRO A 64 1.08 -9.08 -7.16
N PRO A 65 1.80 -9.33 -6.04
CA PRO A 65 1.50 -10.48 -5.20
C PRO A 65 0.01 -10.48 -4.83
N GLU A 66 -0.69 -11.54 -5.23
CA GLU A 66 -2.11 -11.74 -4.93
C GLU A 66 -2.25 -12.54 -3.65
N ASN A 67 -2.79 -11.90 -2.61
CA ASN A 67 -3.18 -12.62 -1.40
C ASN A 67 -4.60 -13.17 -1.58
N ARG A 68 -4.73 -14.50 -1.58
CA ARG A 68 -6.02 -15.21 -1.70
C ARG A 68 -6.59 -15.68 -0.35
N GLU A 69 -5.87 -15.41 0.72
CA GLU A 69 -6.20 -15.87 2.08
C GLU A 69 -7.39 -15.13 2.70
#